data_AF-A0A8I2J2G0-F1
#
_entry.id   AF-A0A8I2J2G0-F1
#
_cell.length_a   1.000
_cell.length_b   1.000
_cell.length_c   1.000
_cell.angle_alpha   90.00
_cell.angle_beta   90.00
_cell.angle_gamma   90.00
#
_symmetry.space_group_name_H-M   'P 1'
#
loop_
_entity.id
_entity.type
_entity.pdbx_description
1 polymer ?
#
loop_
_entity_poly.entity_id
_entity_poly.type
_entity_poly.pdbx_seq_one_letter_code
_entity_poly.pdbx_strand_id
1 'polypeptide(L)'
;MYGSKPAGNMSRRRAASAAALGAAALLLAGCSSSGDGDDKGTDAGITQQPKETDPFWVNPDGTAAEQVASLTEAGKKDQAEQIRKIAQQPTGEWISPENPEEQARGFTEAADEAGRTALLVLYNIPHRDCGQYSGGGAADGNAYRSFVDGVAKGIGDRAATVVLEPDAVLHLVDGCTPQEFHEERYDLLKGAIAKLGALKNTKVYLDAGNAGWGHPDQIFDPLKRAGIDQADGFAVNVSNFYTTEDSLAYGKQLSAKVGGKHFVIDTSRNGNGPYTEGAPDERWCNPPGRALGETPTTKTADPLVDAYLWVKRPGESDGECKGGPKAGEWYPEYALKLAQGTEA
;
A
#
# COMPACT_ATOMS: atom_id res chain seq x y z
N MET A 1 11.53 -13.55 -14.14
CA MET A 1 11.23 -14.46 -15.27
C MET A 1 9.97 -15.26 -14.93
N TYR A 2 8.79 -14.68 -15.11
CA TYR A 2 7.52 -15.37 -14.87
C TYR A 2 7.14 -16.17 -16.12
N GLY A 3 7.02 -17.49 -15.95
CA GLY A 3 6.64 -18.43 -17.01
C GLY A 3 5.13 -18.57 -17.11
N SER A 4 4.55 -17.95 -18.14
CA SER A 4 3.16 -18.12 -18.54
C SER A 4 2.94 -19.51 -19.17
N LYS A 5 1.85 -20.19 -18.83
CA LYS A 5 1.33 -21.34 -19.60
C LYS A 5 0.08 -20.93 -20.39
N PRO A 6 -0.14 -21.50 -21.59
CA PRO A 6 -1.03 -20.92 -22.60
C PRO A 6 -2.48 -21.37 -22.44
N ALA A 7 -3.39 -20.48 -22.82
CA ALA A 7 -4.82 -20.75 -22.99
C ALA A 7 -5.06 -21.76 -24.14
N GLY A 8 -5.86 -22.79 -23.87
CA GLY A 8 -6.27 -23.79 -24.83
C GLY A 8 -7.38 -23.29 -25.75
N ASN A 9 -7.16 -23.47 -27.05
CA ASN A 9 -8.14 -23.32 -28.14
C ASN A 9 -9.41 -24.15 -27.89
N MET A 10 -10.58 -23.53 -28.04
CA MET A 10 -11.79 -24.25 -28.44
C MET A 10 -12.38 -23.68 -29.73
N SER A 11 -12.49 -24.58 -30.70
CA SER A 11 -12.89 -24.37 -32.08
C SER A 11 -14.40 -24.23 -32.25
N ARG A 12 -14.76 -23.38 -33.22
CA ARG A 12 -16.11 -23.14 -33.76
C ARG A 12 -16.78 -24.37 -34.37
N ARG A 13 -18.13 -24.38 -34.33
CA ARG A 13 -19.16 -24.70 -35.38
C ARG A 13 -20.43 -25.22 -34.65
N ARG A 14 -21.70 -24.97 -35.02
CA ARG A 14 -22.38 -24.33 -36.16
C ARG A 14 -23.89 -24.21 -35.85
N ALA A 15 -24.52 -23.20 -36.47
CA ALA A 15 -25.90 -23.15 -37.03
C ALA A 15 -27.08 -22.87 -36.06
N ALA A 16 -27.78 -21.71 -36.12
CA ALA A 16 -28.69 -21.14 -37.14
C ALA A 16 -30.17 -21.52 -36.95
N SER A 17 -31.01 -20.57 -36.51
CA SER A 17 -32.19 -20.04 -37.24
C SER A 17 -33.18 -19.26 -36.34
N ALA A 18 -33.36 -17.99 -36.70
CA ALA A 18 -34.59 -17.17 -36.82
C ALA A 18 -35.82 -17.30 -35.88
N ALA A 19 -36.17 -16.13 -35.31
CA ALA A 19 -37.45 -15.40 -35.43
C ALA A 19 -38.61 -15.56 -34.40
N ALA A 20 -38.83 -14.43 -33.70
CA ALA A 20 -40.08 -13.65 -33.60
C ALA A 20 -41.12 -13.91 -32.49
N LEU A 21 -41.26 -12.86 -31.65
CA LEU A 21 -42.47 -12.16 -31.18
C LEU A 21 -43.52 -12.91 -30.34
N GLY A 22 -43.83 -12.33 -29.18
CA GLY A 22 -45.08 -12.58 -28.45
C GLY A 22 -45.09 -12.03 -27.03
N ALA A 23 -45.52 -10.78 -26.86
CA ALA A 23 -45.81 -10.18 -25.57
C ALA A 23 -47.04 -10.81 -24.91
N ALA A 24 -47.01 -10.98 -23.58
CA ALA A 24 -48.20 -11.02 -22.74
C ALA A 24 -47.84 -10.62 -21.30
N ALA A 25 -48.35 -9.45 -20.90
CA ALA A 25 -48.38 -8.98 -19.53
C ALA A 25 -49.45 -9.73 -18.74
N LEU A 26 -49.16 -10.10 -17.49
CA LEU A 26 -50.18 -10.36 -16.47
C LEU A 26 -49.64 -9.87 -15.11
N LEU A 27 -50.22 -8.77 -14.66
CA LEU A 27 -50.15 -8.24 -13.31
C LEU A 27 -50.93 -9.15 -12.37
N LEU A 28 -50.31 -9.60 -11.28
CA LEU A 28 -51.03 -9.95 -10.05
C LEU A 28 -50.31 -9.32 -8.87
N ALA A 29 -50.94 -8.26 -8.36
CA ALA A 29 -50.71 -7.75 -7.02
C ALA A 29 -51.19 -8.79 -6.00
N GLY A 30 -50.31 -9.15 -5.07
CA GLY A 30 -50.63 -9.96 -3.90
C GLY A 30 -49.91 -9.38 -2.68
N CYS A 31 -50.63 -8.56 -1.91
CA CYS A 31 -50.24 -8.25 -0.54
C CYS A 31 -50.57 -9.46 0.34
N SER A 32 -49.58 -10.03 1.04
CA SER A 32 -49.82 -10.78 2.27
C SER A 32 -48.58 -10.80 3.15
N SER A 33 -48.69 -10.05 4.25
CA SER A 33 -48.26 -10.32 5.62
C SER A 33 -47.22 -11.41 5.91
N SER A 34 -46.26 -11.00 6.74
CA SER A 34 -45.57 -11.75 7.81
C SER A 34 -44.62 -12.88 7.42
N GLY A 35 -43.33 -12.65 7.65
CA GLY A 35 -42.32 -13.70 7.71
C GLY A 35 -40.93 -13.10 7.66
N ASP A 36 -40.19 -13.35 8.73
CA ASP A 36 -38.74 -13.26 8.84
C ASP A 36 -38.12 -11.86 8.88
N GLY A 37 -37.76 -11.47 10.10
CA GLY A 37 -36.62 -10.59 10.29
C GLY A 37 -35.42 -11.28 9.66
N ASP A 38 -35.00 -10.76 8.51
CA ASP A 38 -33.69 -11.02 7.94
C ASP A 38 -32.66 -10.68 9.03
N ASP A 39 -32.18 -11.73 9.68
CA ASP A 39 -30.82 -11.78 10.19
C ASP A 39 -29.93 -11.49 8.98
N LYS A 40 -29.62 -10.21 8.75
CA LYS A 40 -28.57 -9.76 7.84
C LYS A 40 -27.24 -10.21 8.42
N GLY A 41 -27.04 -11.53 8.44
CA GLY A 41 -25.83 -12.18 8.87
C GLY A 41 -24.71 -11.76 7.94
N THR A 42 -23.79 -10.94 8.47
CA THR A 42 -22.32 -10.96 8.27
C THR A 42 -21.72 -11.04 6.85
N ASP A 43 -22.51 -11.04 5.78
CA ASP A 43 -22.07 -11.17 4.39
C ASP A 43 -22.11 -9.83 3.64
N ALA A 44 -21.87 -8.74 4.38
CA ALA A 44 -21.54 -7.48 3.74
C ALA A 44 -20.10 -7.59 3.22
N GLY A 45 -19.93 -7.41 1.91
CA GLY A 45 -18.61 -7.35 1.27
C GLY A 45 -17.72 -6.25 1.86
N ILE A 46 -16.47 -6.16 1.38
CA ILE A 46 -15.57 -5.09 1.78
C ILE A 46 -16.11 -3.75 1.28
N THR A 47 -16.14 -2.75 2.17
CA THR A 47 -16.70 -1.43 1.90
C THR A 47 -15.69 -0.33 2.20
N GLN A 48 -15.93 0.85 1.63
CA GLN A 48 -15.10 2.04 1.86
C GLN A 48 -15.31 2.60 3.28
N GLN A 49 -14.27 3.15 3.88
CA GLN A 49 -14.36 3.84 5.18
C GLN A 49 -15.10 5.20 5.09
N PRO A 50 -15.64 5.75 6.19
CA PRO A 50 -16.26 7.08 6.16
C PRO A 50 -15.29 8.16 5.63
N LYS A 51 -15.67 8.83 4.53
CA LYS A 51 -14.80 9.76 3.78
C LYS A 51 -14.25 10.93 4.61
N GLU A 52 -15.00 11.37 5.62
CA GLU A 52 -14.63 12.45 6.54
C GLU A 52 -13.51 12.09 7.51
N THR A 53 -13.23 10.79 7.67
CA THR A 53 -12.15 10.28 8.52
C THR A 53 -11.01 9.77 7.66
N ASP A 54 -11.35 9.10 6.56
CA ASP A 54 -10.42 8.44 5.67
C ASP A 54 -10.85 8.61 4.20
N PRO A 55 -10.13 9.44 3.41
CA PRO A 55 -10.45 9.70 2.02
C PRO A 55 -9.89 8.65 1.05
N PHE A 56 -9.10 7.69 1.53
CA PHE A 56 -8.39 6.74 0.67
C PHE A 56 -9.29 5.59 0.23
N TRP A 57 -8.92 4.98 -0.90
CA TRP A 57 -9.64 3.87 -1.49
C TRP A 57 -9.29 2.54 -0.79
N VAL A 58 -10.31 1.84 -0.32
CA VAL A 58 -10.21 0.45 0.11
C VAL A 58 -10.33 -0.42 -1.13
N ASN A 59 -9.33 -1.25 -1.41
CA ASN A 59 -9.38 -2.21 -2.49
C ASN A 59 -10.24 -3.43 -2.09
N PRO A 60 -11.45 -3.61 -2.65
CA PRO A 60 -12.35 -4.69 -2.26
C PRO A 60 -11.87 -6.07 -2.71
N ASP A 61 -10.88 -6.11 -3.62
CA ASP A 61 -10.32 -7.33 -4.22
C ASP A 61 -8.87 -7.58 -3.78
N GLY A 62 -8.41 -6.89 -2.72
CA GLY A 62 -7.07 -7.09 -2.16
C GLY A 62 -6.90 -8.46 -1.50
N THR A 63 -5.65 -8.88 -1.26
CA THR A 63 -5.31 -10.19 -0.67
C THR A 63 -5.97 -10.47 0.68
N ALA A 64 -6.14 -9.45 1.52
CA ALA A 64 -6.89 -9.57 2.77
C ALA A 64 -8.39 -9.85 2.51
N ALA A 65 -8.99 -9.20 1.51
CA ALA A 65 -10.39 -9.41 1.14
C ALA A 65 -10.60 -10.82 0.56
N GLU A 66 -9.68 -11.30 -0.28
CA GLU A 66 -9.67 -12.68 -0.77
C GLU A 66 -9.61 -13.69 0.40
N GLN A 67 -8.77 -13.43 1.41
CA GLN A 67 -8.73 -14.28 2.59
C GLN A 67 -10.03 -14.22 3.42
N VAL A 68 -10.67 -13.05 3.58
CA VAL A 68 -11.99 -12.94 4.23
C VAL A 68 -13.01 -13.83 3.50
N ALA A 69 -13.07 -13.75 2.17
CA ALA A 69 -13.98 -14.55 1.37
C ALA A 69 -13.71 -16.05 1.56
N SER A 70 -12.44 -16.47 1.47
CA SER A 70 -12.03 -17.87 1.65
C SER A 70 -12.34 -18.41 3.04
N LEU A 71 -12.09 -17.63 4.10
CA LEU A 71 -12.40 -18.04 5.48
C LEU A 71 -13.92 -18.12 5.72
N THR A 72 -14.69 -17.21 5.10
CA THR A 72 -16.16 -17.20 5.18
C THR A 72 -16.74 -18.44 4.52
N GLU A 73 -16.30 -18.77 3.30
CA GLU A 73 -16.69 -20.00 2.59
C GLU A 73 -16.33 -21.26 3.38
N ALA A 74 -15.18 -21.26 4.05
CA ALA A 74 -14.74 -22.35 4.92
C ALA A 74 -15.45 -22.42 6.28
N GLY A 75 -16.41 -21.53 6.56
CA GLY A 75 -17.15 -21.48 7.83
C GLY A 75 -16.34 -20.97 9.03
N LYS A 76 -15.13 -20.41 8.80
CA LYS A 76 -14.23 -19.92 9.85
C LYS A 76 -14.52 -18.46 10.20
N LYS A 77 -15.75 -18.18 10.66
CA LYS A 77 -16.27 -16.82 10.87
C LYS A 77 -15.38 -15.95 11.77
N ASP A 78 -14.92 -16.47 12.91
CA ASP A 78 -14.09 -15.68 13.84
C ASP A 78 -12.76 -15.24 13.20
N GLN A 79 -12.13 -16.10 12.41
CA GLN A 79 -10.91 -15.76 11.67
C GLN A 79 -11.20 -14.77 10.54
N ALA A 80 -12.33 -14.93 9.85
CA ALA A 80 -12.76 -14.00 8.80
C ALA A 80 -12.95 -12.59 9.38
N GLU A 81 -13.56 -12.46 10.55
CA GLU A 81 -13.73 -11.17 11.22
C GLU A 81 -12.41 -10.55 11.68
N GLN A 82 -11.43 -11.36 12.11
CA GLN A 82 -10.09 -10.84 12.39
C GLN A 82 -9.42 -10.28 11.13
N ILE A 83 -9.45 -11.00 10.00
CA ILE A 83 -8.87 -10.49 8.75
C ILE A 83 -9.70 -9.33 8.17
N ARG A 84 -11.00 -9.26 8.44
CA ARG A 84 -11.86 -8.15 8.03
C ARG A 84 -11.39 -6.81 8.60
N LYS A 85 -10.77 -6.80 9.79
CA LYS A 85 -10.10 -5.61 10.35
C LYS A 85 -8.99 -5.07 9.45
N ILE A 86 -8.35 -5.94 8.68
CA ILE A 86 -7.35 -5.57 7.67
C ILE A 86 -8.02 -5.17 6.36
N ALA A 87 -8.88 -6.05 5.85
CA ALA A 87 -9.49 -5.91 4.52
C ALA A 87 -10.38 -4.66 4.38
N GLN A 88 -10.94 -4.14 5.49
CA GLN A 88 -11.76 -2.94 5.46
C GLN A 88 -10.97 -1.63 5.47
N GLN A 89 -9.65 -1.66 5.61
CA GLN A 89 -8.83 -0.44 5.63
C GLN A 89 -8.15 -0.23 4.28
N PRO A 90 -7.97 1.02 3.84
CA PRO A 90 -7.15 1.29 2.66
C PRO A 90 -5.70 0.96 2.97
N THR A 91 -5.03 0.34 2.01
CA THR A 91 -3.62 0.01 2.10
C THR A 91 -2.90 0.47 0.85
N GLY A 92 -1.56 0.53 0.90
CA GLY A 92 -0.77 0.89 -0.27
C GLY A 92 -0.92 -0.12 -1.40
N GLU A 93 -1.17 0.36 -2.61
CA GLU A 93 -1.08 -0.41 -3.85
C GLU A 93 0.35 -0.30 -4.41
N TRP A 94 1.15 -1.34 -4.20
CA TRP A 94 2.54 -1.40 -4.61
C TRP A 94 2.63 -1.73 -6.09
N ILE A 95 2.97 -0.73 -6.91
CA ILE A 95 2.99 -0.87 -8.36
C ILE A 95 4.19 -1.71 -8.79
N SER A 96 3.93 -2.83 -9.47
CA SER A 96 5.00 -3.66 -10.02
C SER A 96 5.56 -3.07 -11.33
N PRO A 97 6.82 -3.37 -11.67
CA PRO A 97 7.44 -2.90 -12.91
C PRO A 97 6.81 -3.49 -14.19
N GLU A 98 6.01 -4.55 -14.06
CA GLU A 98 5.27 -5.15 -15.16
C GLU A 98 3.98 -4.36 -15.44
N ASN A 99 3.87 -3.69 -16.58
CA ASN A 99 2.70 -2.90 -16.98
C ASN A 99 2.29 -1.80 -15.96
N PRO A 100 3.21 -0.92 -15.52
CA PRO A 100 2.95 0.06 -14.47
C PRO A 100 1.85 1.07 -14.83
N GLU A 101 1.71 1.40 -16.12
CA GLU A 101 0.64 2.27 -16.61
C GLU A 101 -0.75 1.67 -16.41
N GLU A 102 -0.89 0.37 -16.69
CA GLU A 102 -2.17 -0.34 -16.58
C GLU A 102 -2.57 -0.50 -15.12
N GLN A 103 -1.61 -0.90 -14.26
CA GLN A 103 -1.85 -1.02 -12.82
C GLN A 103 -2.27 0.33 -12.21
N ALA A 104 -1.50 1.38 -12.45
CA ALA A 104 -1.81 2.72 -11.91
C ALA A 104 -3.15 3.24 -12.45
N ARG A 105 -3.47 2.97 -13.73
CA ARG A 105 -4.78 3.31 -14.29
C ARG A 105 -5.91 2.56 -13.58
N GLY A 106 -5.82 1.24 -13.46
CA GLY A 106 -6.85 0.42 -12.84
C GLY A 106 -7.16 0.86 -11.40
N PHE A 107 -6.12 1.04 -10.57
CA PHE A 107 -6.31 1.47 -9.19
C PHE A 107 -6.87 2.89 -9.09
N THR A 108 -6.38 3.82 -9.91
CA THR A 108 -6.88 5.21 -9.85
C THR A 108 -8.28 5.35 -10.42
N GLU A 109 -8.66 4.60 -11.46
CA GLU A 109 -10.03 4.56 -11.98
C GLU A 109 -11.00 3.97 -10.96
N ALA A 110 -10.65 2.84 -10.32
CA ALA A 110 -11.47 2.26 -9.26
C ALA A 110 -11.63 3.19 -8.04
N ALA A 111 -10.56 3.89 -7.66
CA ALA A 111 -10.62 4.90 -6.60
C ALA A 111 -11.52 6.08 -6.99
N ASP A 112 -11.40 6.62 -8.21
CA ASP A 112 -12.19 7.74 -8.69
C ASP A 112 -13.68 7.38 -8.80
N GLU A 113 -14.01 6.19 -9.28
CA GLU A 113 -15.39 5.65 -9.30
C GLU A 113 -15.99 5.55 -7.89
N ALA A 114 -15.18 5.21 -6.89
CA ALA A 114 -15.58 5.20 -5.48
C ALA A 114 -15.59 6.60 -4.83
N GLY A 115 -15.17 7.64 -5.56
CA GLY A 115 -15.01 9.01 -5.05
C GLY A 115 -13.90 9.12 -4.01
N ARG A 116 -12.81 8.37 -4.18
CA ARG A 116 -11.67 8.21 -3.25
C ARG A 116 -10.34 8.57 -3.89
N THR A 117 -9.32 8.70 -3.05
CA THR A 117 -7.92 8.87 -3.49
C THR A 117 -7.21 7.52 -3.48
N ALA A 118 -6.51 7.18 -4.57
CA ALA A 118 -5.66 5.99 -4.58
C ALA A 118 -4.39 6.21 -3.75
N LEU A 119 -4.00 5.24 -2.91
CA LEU A 119 -2.71 5.24 -2.23
C LEU A 119 -1.76 4.30 -2.98
N LEU A 120 -0.79 4.86 -3.69
CA LEU A 120 0.16 4.09 -4.51
C LEU A 120 1.54 4.09 -3.87
N VAL A 121 2.27 2.99 -4.01
CA VAL A 121 3.66 2.87 -3.56
C VAL A 121 4.53 2.54 -4.77
N LEU A 122 5.54 3.37 -5.03
CA LEU A 122 6.55 3.11 -6.04
C LEU A 122 7.79 2.59 -5.32
N TYR A 123 8.23 1.40 -5.71
CA TYR A 123 9.36 0.73 -5.06
C TYR A 123 10.18 0.03 -6.13
N ASN A 124 10.78 0.77 -7.05
CA ASN A 124 11.46 0.19 -8.21
C ASN A 124 12.82 0.86 -8.52
N ILE A 125 13.40 1.63 -7.58
CA ILE A 125 14.70 2.27 -7.76
C ILE A 125 15.78 1.24 -8.14
N PRO A 126 16.72 1.52 -9.06
CA PRO A 126 17.84 0.62 -9.35
C PRO A 126 18.67 0.34 -8.10
N HIS A 127 19.18 -0.90 -8.00
CA HIS A 127 19.90 -1.39 -6.81
C HIS A 127 19.02 -1.34 -5.54
N ARG A 128 17.73 -1.64 -5.68
CA ARG A 128 16.77 -1.65 -4.57
C ARG A 128 17.23 -2.61 -3.49
N ASP A 129 17.14 -2.17 -2.24
CA ASP A 129 17.43 -2.96 -1.04
C ASP A 129 18.82 -3.64 -1.08
N CYS A 130 19.73 -3.14 -1.93
CA CYS A 130 21.08 -3.66 -2.16
C CYS A 130 21.17 -5.19 -2.30
N GLY A 131 20.10 -5.81 -2.83
CA GLY A 131 20.01 -7.26 -3.01
C GLY A 131 19.63 -8.07 -1.76
N GLN A 132 19.12 -7.45 -0.69
CA GLN A 132 18.55 -8.13 0.48
C GLN A 132 17.17 -8.75 0.13
N TYR A 133 16.32 -9.04 1.12
CA TYR A 133 15.09 -9.82 0.94
C TYR A 133 14.10 -9.21 -0.06
N SER A 134 14.06 -7.89 -0.18
CA SER A 134 13.26 -7.14 -1.16
C SER A 134 14.11 -6.60 -2.32
N GLY A 135 15.29 -7.17 -2.54
CA GLY A 135 16.18 -6.85 -3.64
C GLY A 135 15.49 -6.84 -5.00
N GLY A 136 15.96 -5.98 -5.90
CA GLY A 136 15.41 -5.85 -7.24
C GLY A 136 15.53 -4.42 -7.76
N GLY A 137 14.44 -3.92 -8.32
CA GLY A 137 14.38 -2.60 -8.93
C GLY A 137 14.62 -2.62 -10.44
N ALA A 138 14.53 -1.44 -11.03
CA ALA A 138 14.77 -1.24 -12.45
C ALA A 138 16.22 -1.59 -12.82
N ALA A 139 16.41 -2.08 -14.04
CA ALA A 139 17.72 -2.50 -14.54
C ALA A 139 18.74 -1.36 -14.61
N ASP A 140 18.27 -0.14 -14.87
CA ASP A 140 19.05 1.09 -14.94
C ASP A 140 18.14 2.31 -14.77
N GLY A 141 18.73 3.51 -14.78
CA GLY A 141 17.96 4.74 -14.66
C GLY A 141 16.97 5.03 -15.80
N ASN A 142 17.17 4.51 -17.01
CA ASN A 142 16.21 4.70 -18.12
C ASN A 142 14.98 3.82 -17.94
N ALA A 143 15.19 2.58 -17.51
CA ALA A 143 14.10 1.67 -17.13
C ALA A 143 13.28 2.26 -15.98
N TYR A 144 13.94 2.87 -14.98
CA TYR A 144 13.24 3.55 -13.89
C TYR A 144 12.41 4.74 -14.37
N ARG A 145 12.98 5.62 -15.20
CA ARG A 145 12.24 6.77 -15.77
C ARG A 145 11.04 6.30 -16.59
N SER A 146 11.20 5.25 -17.37
CA SER A 146 10.10 4.66 -18.15
C SER A 146 9.00 4.08 -17.25
N PHE A 147 9.38 3.46 -16.13
CA PHE A 147 8.43 3.00 -15.11
C PHE A 147 7.63 4.18 -14.52
N VAL A 148 8.30 5.23 -14.06
CA VAL A 148 7.64 6.42 -13.50
C VAL A 148 6.76 7.13 -14.54
N ASP A 149 7.21 7.23 -15.79
CA ASP A 149 6.41 7.77 -16.89
C ASP A 149 5.13 6.97 -17.12
N GLY A 150 5.23 5.64 -17.08
CA GLY A 150 4.09 4.73 -17.15
C GLY A 150 3.10 4.97 -16.01
N VAL A 151 3.58 4.99 -14.76
CA VAL A 151 2.75 5.29 -13.59
C VAL A 151 2.06 6.65 -13.73
N ALA A 152 2.80 7.71 -14.07
CA ALA A 152 2.25 9.06 -14.20
C ALA A 152 1.16 9.13 -15.28
N LYS A 153 1.35 8.44 -16.41
CA LYS A 153 0.34 8.32 -17.46
C LYS A 153 -0.87 7.48 -17.02
N GLY A 154 -0.65 6.47 -16.19
CA GLY A 154 -1.70 5.66 -15.58
C GLY A 154 -2.54 6.45 -14.59
N ILE A 155 -1.94 7.34 -13.80
CA ILE A 155 -2.66 8.24 -12.87
C ILE A 155 -3.46 9.30 -13.63
N GLY A 156 -2.82 10.00 -14.58
CA GLY A 156 -3.46 11.11 -15.30
C GLY A 156 -3.91 12.24 -14.38
N ASP A 157 -5.17 12.66 -14.50
CA ASP A 157 -5.75 13.74 -13.68
C ASP A 157 -6.48 13.24 -12.41
N ARG A 158 -6.48 11.93 -12.14
CA ARG A 158 -7.20 11.34 -10.98
C ARG A 158 -6.46 11.59 -9.67
N ALA A 159 -7.20 11.54 -8.56
CA ALA A 159 -6.63 11.76 -7.24
C ALA A 159 -5.74 10.59 -6.79
N ALA A 160 -4.48 10.88 -6.46
CA ALA A 160 -3.54 9.88 -5.96
C ALA A 160 -2.61 10.47 -4.89
N THR A 161 -2.27 9.65 -3.90
CA THR A 161 -1.16 9.88 -2.98
C THR A 161 -0.09 8.83 -3.28
N VAL A 162 1.13 9.27 -3.55
CA VAL A 162 2.26 8.39 -3.87
C VAL A 162 3.28 8.41 -2.75
N VAL A 163 3.55 7.25 -2.15
CA VAL A 163 4.75 7.03 -1.32
C VAL A 163 5.87 6.56 -2.24
N LEU A 164 6.94 7.35 -2.32
CA LEU A 164 7.99 7.19 -3.30
C LEU A 164 9.24 6.55 -2.68
N GLU A 165 9.58 5.39 -3.22
CA GLU A 165 10.81 4.62 -2.99
C GLU A 165 11.15 4.43 -1.52
N PRO A 166 10.36 3.62 -0.78
CA PRO A 166 10.71 3.16 0.56
C PRO A 166 12.20 2.79 0.69
N ASP A 167 12.84 3.24 1.77
CA ASP A 167 14.24 3.01 2.13
C ASP A 167 15.30 3.62 1.19
N ALA A 168 14.92 4.13 0.01
CA ALA A 168 15.90 4.45 -1.03
C ALA A 168 16.88 5.55 -0.64
N VAL A 169 16.41 6.56 0.11
CA VAL A 169 17.26 7.66 0.61
C VAL A 169 18.11 7.20 1.80
N LEU A 170 17.53 6.42 2.71
CA LEU A 170 18.26 5.94 3.89
C LEU A 170 19.39 4.98 3.50
N HIS A 171 19.20 4.20 2.43
CA HIS A 171 20.24 3.37 1.84
C HIS A 171 21.43 4.15 1.23
N LEU A 172 21.33 5.48 1.07
CA LEU A 172 22.48 6.32 0.72
C LEU A 172 23.32 6.67 1.95
N VAL A 173 22.70 6.63 3.14
CA VAL A 173 23.28 7.07 4.42
C VAL A 173 23.90 5.91 5.18
N ASP A 174 23.27 4.74 5.15
CA ASP A 174 23.72 3.53 5.85
C ASP A 174 24.89 2.79 5.15
N GLY A 175 25.28 3.24 3.96
CA GLY A 175 26.35 2.63 3.14
C GLY A 175 25.92 1.44 2.28
N CYS A 176 24.63 1.11 2.25
CA CYS A 176 24.07 0.02 1.47
C CYS A 176 24.19 0.30 -0.04
N THR A 177 23.80 1.49 -0.48
CA THR A 177 23.96 1.92 -1.87
C THR A 177 25.43 2.30 -2.11
N PRO A 178 26.14 1.65 -3.05
CA PRO A 178 27.53 2.01 -3.35
C PRO A 178 27.66 3.46 -3.81
N GLN A 179 28.74 4.13 -3.40
CA GLN A 179 28.98 5.56 -3.64
C GLN A 179 28.85 5.99 -5.10
N GLU A 180 29.23 5.11 -6.03
CA GLU A 180 29.17 5.36 -7.47
C GLU A 180 27.73 5.54 -8.01
N PHE A 181 26.72 5.01 -7.31
CA PHE A 181 25.31 5.13 -7.69
C PHE A 181 24.56 6.27 -6.98
N HIS A 182 25.22 7.03 -6.09
CA HIS A 182 24.55 8.05 -5.28
C HIS A 182 23.94 9.17 -6.12
N GLU A 183 24.72 9.75 -7.04
CA GLU A 183 24.22 10.84 -7.89
C GLU A 183 23.09 10.38 -8.80
N GLU A 184 23.20 9.17 -9.38
CA GLU A 184 22.12 8.59 -10.18
C GLU A 184 20.84 8.46 -9.35
N ARG A 185 20.93 7.91 -8.12
CA ARG A 185 19.77 7.77 -7.25
C ARG A 185 19.13 9.10 -6.90
N TYR A 186 19.92 10.13 -6.57
CA TYR A 186 19.38 11.48 -6.32
C TYR A 186 18.65 12.03 -7.55
N ASP A 187 19.24 11.90 -8.73
CA ASP A 187 18.64 12.38 -9.98
C ASP A 187 17.34 11.63 -10.34
N LEU A 188 17.29 10.33 -10.07
CA LEU A 188 16.11 9.49 -10.29
C LEU A 188 14.96 9.89 -9.37
N LEU A 189 15.21 10.03 -8.06
CA LEU A 189 14.22 10.42 -7.08
C LEU A 189 13.69 11.83 -7.37
N LYS A 190 14.58 12.78 -7.65
CA LYS A 190 14.22 14.15 -8.01
C LYS A 190 13.39 14.20 -9.29
N GLY A 191 13.76 13.41 -10.31
CA GLY A 191 13.01 13.29 -11.54
C GLY A 191 11.61 12.69 -11.32
N ALA A 192 11.49 11.69 -10.44
CA ALA A 192 10.21 11.09 -10.12
C ALA A 192 9.28 12.04 -9.37
N ILE A 193 9.80 12.77 -8.38
CA ILE A 193 9.05 13.83 -7.67
C ILE A 193 8.54 14.87 -8.67
N ALA A 194 9.40 15.38 -9.54
CA ALA A 194 9.01 16.38 -10.53
C ALA A 194 7.94 15.85 -11.51
N LYS A 195 8.07 14.60 -11.97
CA LYS A 195 7.13 14.00 -12.91
C LYS A 195 5.75 13.78 -12.29
N LEU A 196 5.70 13.23 -11.08
CA LEU A 196 4.47 12.89 -10.39
C LEU A 196 3.80 14.14 -9.79
N GLY A 197 4.57 15.06 -9.22
CA GLY A 197 4.08 16.33 -8.68
C GLY A 197 3.58 17.33 -9.74
N ALA A 198 3.87 17.09 -11.02
CA ALA A 198 3.29 17.86 -12.12
C ALA A 198 1.84 17.45 -12.44
N LEU A 199 1.36 16.31 -11.91
CA LEU A 199 -0.02 15.86 -12.09
C LEU A 199 -0.95 16.66 -11.18
N LYS A 200 -2.15 16.97 -11.68
CA LYS A 200 -3.05 17.96 -11.06
C LYS A 200 -3.49 17.61 -9.65
N ASN A 201 -3.76 16.34 -9.38
CA ASN A 201 -4.37 15.85 -8.14
C ASN A 201 -3.49 14.80 -7.46
N THR A 202 -2.17 14.89 -7.62
CA THR A 202 -1.23 13.92 -7.06
C THR A 202 -0.38 14.55 -5.97
N LYS A 203 -0.38 13.94 -4.78
CA LYS A 203 0.57 14.24 -3.70
C LYS A 203 1.72 13.23 -3.71
N VAL A 204 2.95 13.69 -3.51
CA VAL A 204 4.15 12.86 -3.45
C VAL A 204 4.84 12.98 -2.11
N TYR A 205 5.03 11.84 -1.44
CA TYR A 205 5.78 11.70 -0.19
C TYR A 205 7.02 10.86 -0.42
N LEU A 206 8.20 11.49 -0.37
CA LEU A 206 9.47 10.78 -0.45
C LEU A 206 9.72 10.01 0.84
N ASP A 207 10.07 8.72 0.78
CA ASP A 207 10.36 7.98 2.00
C ASP A 207 11.60 8.54 2.73
N ALA A 208 11.50 8.60 4.05
CA ALA A 208 12.52 9.10 4.96
C ALA A 208 12.83 8.12 6.09
N GLY A 209 12.61 6.82 5.86
CA GLY A 209 12.93 5.76 6.82
C GLY A 209 12.13 5.84 8.12
N ASN A 210 12.78 5.54 9.25
CA ASN A 210 12.11 5.37 10.53
C ASN A 210 12.98 5.79 11.72
N ALA A 211 12.35 5.91 12.88
CA ALA A 211 12.93 6.48 14.10
C ALA A 211 14.15 5.72 14.67
N GLY A 212 14.38 4.46 14.27
CA GLY A 212 15.53 3.69 14.77
C GLY A 212 16.55 3.29 13.71
N TRP A 213 16.43 3.77 12.48
CA TRP A 213 17.44 3.56 11.42
C TRP A 213 17.94 4.88 10.83
N GLY A 214 17.07 5.87 10.63
CA GLY A 214 17.45 7.22 10.22
C GLY A 214 17.58 8.15 11.41
N HIS A 215 18.70 8.88 11.52
CA HIS A 215 18.75 10.05 12.39
C HIS A 215 18.45 11.31 11.56
N PRO A 216 17.59 12.25 12.03
CA PRO A 216 17.27 13.46 11.26
C PRO A 216 18.49 14.26 10.82
N ASP A 217 19.56 14.28 11.61
CA ASP A 217 20.84 14.93 11.28
C ASP A 217 21.65 14.24 10.17
N GLN A 218 21.35 12.99 9.85
CA GLN A 218 22.07 12.24 8.81
C GLN A 218 21.32 12.26 7.49
N ILE A 219 19.98 12.20 7.53
CA ILE A 219 19.15 12.03 6.32
C ILE A 219 18.65 13.34 5.71
N PHE A 220 18.65 14.46 6.44
CA PHE A 220 18.06 15.71 5.93
C PHE A 220 18.76 16.25 4.67
N ASP A 221 20.09 16.19 4.60
CA ASP A 221 20.85 16.62 3.42
C ASP A 221 20.61 15.70 2.22
N PRO A 222 20.68 14.36 2.36
CA PRO A 222 20.23 13.43 1.31
C PRO A 222 18.81 13.70 0.81
N LEU A 223 17.84 13.98 1.68
CA LEU A 223 16.47 14.32 1.26
C LEU A 223 16.41 15.61 0.43
N LYS A 224 17.18 16.64 0.82
CA LYS A 224 17.30 17.88 0.03
C LYS A 224 17.88 17.61 -1.35
N ARG A 225 18.93 16.80 -1.43
CA ARG A 225 19.55 16.40 -2.69
C ARG A 225 18.60 15.57 -3.58
N ALA A 226 17.80 14.70 -2.96
CA ALA A 226 16.76 13.92 -3.62
C ALA A 226 15.54 14.77 -4.06
N GLY A 227 15.46 16.05 -3.66
CA GLY A 227 14.45 16.97 -4.14
C GLY A 227 13.21 17.10 -3.25
N ILE A 228 13.30 16.82 -1.94
CA ILE A 228 12.19 16.98 -0.97
C ILE A 228 11.54 18.37 -1.02
N ASP A 229 12.29 19.42 -1.40
CA ASP A 229 11.77 20.77 -1.55
C ASP A 229 10.63 20.87 -2.58
N GLN A 230 10.61 19.98 -3.58
CA GLN A 230 9.57 19.89 -4.62
C GLN A 230 8.46 18.88 -4.30
N ALA A 231 8.65 18.02 -3.30
CA ALA A 231 7.62 17.08 -2.85
C ALA A 231 6.62 17.77 -1.90
N ASP A 232 5.43 17.19 -1.76
CA ASP A 232 4.45 17.61 -0.76
C ASP A 232 4.96 17.36 0.66
N GLY A 233 5.70 16.27 0.84
CA GLY A 233 6.24 15.87 2.13
C GLY A 233 7.13 14.65 2.06
N PHE A 234 7.28 13.98 3.21
CA PHE A 234 7.96 12.70 3.31
C PHE A 234 7.11 11.64 4.02
N ALA A 235 7.41 10.37 3.81
CA ALA A 235 6.80 9.25 4.53
C ALA A 235 7.78 8.73 5.59
N VAL A 236 7.27 8.27 6.74
CA VAL A 236 8.07 7.62 7.76
C VAL A 236 7.44 6.30 8.21
N ASN A 237 8.28 5.43 8.77
CA ASN A 237 7.89 4.14 9.35
C ASN A 237 7.39 3.09 8.35
N VAL A 238 7.55 3.32 7.05
CA VAL A 238 7.06 2.42 5.99
C VAL A 238 7.55 1.00 6.24
N SER A 239 6.61 0.05 6.29
CA SER A 239 6.86 -1.37 6.59
C SER A 239 7.52 -1.66 7.95
N ASN A 240 7.58 -0.69 8.87
CA ASN A 240 8.23 -0.85 10.17
C ASN A 240 7.21 -0.79 11.32
N PHE A 241 7.70 -0.73 12.55
CA PHE A 241 6.90 -0.98 13.75
C PHE A 241 7.06 0.09 14.82
N TYR A 242 7.81 1.17 14.58
CA TYR A 242 7.99 2.22 15.58
C TYR A 242 6.65 2.86 15.92
N THR A 243 6.47 3.19 17.19
CA THR A 243 5.20 3.74 17.67
C THR A 243 4.86 5.03 16.91
N THR A 244 3.58 5.38 16.88
CA THR A 244 3.15 6.66 16.27
C THR A 244 3.79 7.85 16.98
N GLU A 245 4.02 7.75 18.29
CA GLU A 245 4.73 8.77 19.09
C GLU A 245 6.19 8.93 18.65
N ASP A 246 6.95 7.84 18.55
CA ASP A 246 8.35 7.88 18.11
C ASP A 246 8.46 8.40 16.67
N SER A 247 7.55 7.96 15.80
CA SER A 247 7.49 8.38 14.39
C SER A 247 7.14 9.86 14.27
N LEU A 248 6.23 10.37 15.10
CA LEU A 248 5.89 11.78 15.19
C LEU A 248 7.09 12.61 15.66
N ALA A 249 7.79 12.16 16.70
CA ALA A 249 8.97 12.85 17.21
C ALA A 249 10.08 12.93 16.15
N TYR A 250 10.38 11.80 15.50
CA TYR A 250 11.33 11.72 14.39
C TYR A 250 10.94 12.65 13.24
N GLY A 251 9.69 12.55 12.77
CA GLY A 251 9.18 13.34 11.66
C GLY A 251 9.20 14.84 11.94
N LYS A 252 8.84 15.30 13.15
CA LYS A 252 8.90 16.72 13.50
C LYS A 252 10.32 17.28 13.48
N GLN A 253 11.28 16.53 14.01
CA GLN A 253 12.69 16.94 13.97
C GLN A 253 13.20 17.03 12.53
N LEU A 254 12.83 16.06 11.69
CA LEU A 254 13.22 16.06 10.29
C LEU A 254 12.54 17.19 9.51
N SER A 255 11.23 17.37 9.68
CA SER A 255 10.43 18.45 9.09
C SER A 255 11.08 19.82 9.32
N ALA A 256 11.50 20.12 10.55
CA ALA A 256 12.19 21.36 10.87
C ALA A 256 13.51 21.56 10.07
N LYS A 257 14.20 20.48 9.71
CA LYS A 257 15.47 20.53 8.93
C LYS A 257 15.24 20.65 7.42
N VAL A 258 14.10 20.18 6.92
CA VAL A 258 13.74 20.20 5.50
C VAL A 258 12.69 21.27 5.16
N GLY A 259 12.60 22.34 5.96
CA GLY A 259 11.80 23.52 5.64
C GLY A 259 10.33 23.45 6.07
N GLY A 260 10.02 22.68 7.12
CA GLY A 260 8.66 22.56 7.66
C GLY A 260 7.74 21.70 6.80
N LYS A 261 8.30 20.77 6.01
CA LYS A 261 7.51 19.85 5.17
C LYS A 261 6.59 18.98 6.02
N HIS A 262 5.40 18.74 5.50
CA HIS A 262 4.45 17.81 6.09
C HIS A 262 4.93 16.37 5.90
N PHE A 263 4.32 15.43 6.62
CA PHE A 263 4.65 14.02 6.47
C PHE A 263 3.48 13.09 6.75
N VAL A 264 3.62 11.84 6.34
CA VAL A 264 2.69 10.75 6.64
C VAL A 264 3.41 9.66 7.42
N ILE A 265 2.67 8.93 8.26
CA ILE A 265 3.23 7.84 9.08
C ILE A 265 2.57 6.53 8.67
N ASP A 266 3.38 5.52 8.36
CA ASP A 266 2.86 4.15 8.25
C ASP A 266 2.55 3.58 9.64
N THR A 267 1.28 3.33 9.91
CA THR A 267 0.75 2.76 11.16
C THR A 267 0.24 1.33 10.96
N SER A 268 0.54 0.69 9.83
CA SER A 268 0.04 -0.64 9.46
C SER A 268 0.24 -1.71 10.54
N ARG A 269 1.39 -1.70 11.24
CA ARG A 269 1.79 -2.78 12.17
C ARG A 269 2.40 -2.30 13.48
N ASN A 270 2.23 -1.03 13.83
CA ASN A 270 2.94 -0.42 14.96
C ASN A 270 2.18 -0.40 16.30
N GLY A 271 1.04 -1.12 16.41
CA GLY A 271 0.17 -1.06 17.60
C GLY A 271 0.86 -1.49 18.90
N ASN A 272 1.84 -2.39 18.84
CA ASN A 272 2.64 -2.84 19.97
C ASN A 272 4.09 -2.32 19.94
N GLY A 273 4.37 -1.28 19.13
CA GLY A 273 5.71 -0.75 18.92
C GLY A 273 6.68 -1.73 18.24
N PRO A 274 8.00 -1.46 18.27
CA PRO A 274 8.99 -2.32 17.63
C PRO A 274 9.32 -3.56 18.47
N TYR A 275 9.73 -4.62 17.78
CA TYR A 275 10.25 -5.82 18.44
C TYR A 275 11.65 -5.56 18.98
N THR A 276 11.90 -5.93 20.25
CA THR A 276 13.15 -5.58 20.95
C THR A 276 14.07 -6.76 21.21
N GLU A 277 13.64 -7.98 20.88
CA GLU A 277 14.42 -9.20 21.08
C GLU A 277 15.17 -9.63 19.81
N GLY A 278 16.19 -10.48 19.97
CA GLY A 278 17.01 -10.95 18.85
C GLY A 278 17.99 -9.91 18.29
N ALA A 279 18.60 -10.26 17.16
CA ALA A 279 19.60 -9.43 16.48
C ALA A 279 18.97 -8.12 15.96
N PRO A 280 19.57 -6.94 16.24
CA PRO A 280 19.00 -5.65 15.86
C PRO A 280 18.59 -5.51 14.39
N ASP A 281 19.42 -6.03 13.48
CA ASP A 281 19.26 -6.04 12.04
C ASP A 281 18.21 -7.04 11.52
N GLU A 282 17.64 -7.88 12.38
CA GLU A 282 16.56 -8.80 12.04
C GLU A 282 15.22 -8.43 12.69
N ARG A 283 15.19 -7.44 13.60
CA ARG A 283 13.99 -7.11 14.39
C ARG A 283 12.80 -6.65 13.55
N TRP A 284 13.05 -6.09 12.38
CA TRP A 284 12.02 -5.63 11.45
C TRP A 284 11.43 -6.77 10.62
N CYS A 285 12.11 -7.90 10.47
CA CYS A 285 11.70 -8.92 9.51
C CYS A 285 10.75 -9.94 10.16
N ASN A 286 9.45 -9.90 9.82
CA ASN A 286 8.37 -10.75 10.35
C ASN A 286 8.35 -10.92 11.90
N PRO A 287 8.53 -9.86 12.70
CA PRO A 287 8.61 -10.01 14.16
C PRO A 287 7.30 -10.50 14.79
N PRO A 288 7.38 -11.38 15.81
CA PRO A 288 6.20 -11.81 16.55
C PRO A 288 5.67 -10.72 17.49
N GLY A 289 4.42 -10.91 17.95
CA GLY A 289 3.80 -10.08 18.99
C GLY A 289 3.51 -8.63 18.57
N ARG A 290 3.60 -8.32 17.28
CA ARG A 290 3.16 -7.02 16.74
C ARG A 290 1.64 -7.01 16.60
N ALA A 291 1.06 -5.82 16.44
CA ALA A 291 -0.37 -5.61 16.29
C ALA A 291 -0.63 -4.56 15.20
N LEU A 292 -1.81 -4.58 14.58
CA LEU A 292 -2.22 -3.45 13.73
C LEU A 292 -2.17 -2.17 14.55
N GLY A 293 -1.70 -1.08 13.95
CA GLY A 293 -1.71 0.23 14.58
C GLY A 293 -3.02 0.97 14.33
N GLU A 294 -2.96 2.28 14.52
CA GLU A 294 -4.08 3.17 14.24
C GLU A 294 -4.53 3.03 12.78
N THR A 295 -5.84 2.91 12.56
CA THR A 295 -6.41 2.80 11.21
C THR A 295 -6.14 4.08 10.41
N PRO A 296 -6.06 4.00 9.07
CA PRO A 296 -5.79 5.16 8.23
C PRO A 296 -6.75 6.32 8.52
N THR A 297 -6.19 7.52 8.70
CA THR A 297 -6.96 8.73 8.98
C THR A 297 -6.19 9.99 8.69
N THR A 298 -6.92 11.07 8.37
CA THR A 298 -6.39 12.44 8.28
C THR A 298 -6.57 13.23 9.58
N LYS A 299 -7.19 12.64 10.61
CA LYS A 299 -7.35 13.24 11.94
C LYS A 299 -6.18 12.84 12.84
N THR A 300 -5.05 13.47 12.61
CA THR A 300 -3.79 13.14 13.28
C THR A 300 -3.57 13.99 14.53
N ALA A 301 -2.63 13.56 15.39
CA ALA A 301 -2.31 14.28 16.63
C ALA A 301 -1.53 15.60 16.44
N ASP A 302 -1.02 15.89 15.23
CA ASP A 302 -0.20 17.06 14.95
C ASP A 302 -0.46 17.57 13.52
N PRO A 303 -0.61 18.90 13.30
CA PRO A 303 -0.93 19.46 11.99
C PRO A 303 0.16 19.27 10.92
N LEU A 304 1.39 18.89 11.30
CA LEU A 304 2.44 18.52 10.33
C LEU A 304 2.25 17.10 9.77
N VAL A 305 1.38 16.28 10.39
CA VAL A 305 1.09 14.92 9.91
C VAL A 305 -0.18 14.95 9.06
N ASP A 306 -0.03 14.79 7.75
CA ASP A 306 -1.14 14.82 6.80
C ASP A 306 -2.07 13.61 6.96
N ALA A 307 -1.50 12.44 7.28
CA ALA A 307 -2.26 11.22 7.53
C ALA A 307 -1.45 10.15 8.29
N TYR A 308 -2.17 9.34 9.04
CA TYR A 308 -1.76 7.96 9.32
C TYR A 308 -2.24 7.08 8.17
N LEU A 309 -1.35 6.26 7.62
CA LEU A 309 -1.60 5.41 6.47
C LEU A 309 -1.19 3.98 6.79
N TRP A 310 -1.79 3.01 6.11
CA TRP A 310 -1.22 1.67 6.06
C TRP A 310 -0.50 1.50 4.73
N VAL A 311 0.77 1.91 4.69
CA VAL A 311 1.56 1.87 3.45
C VAL A 311 1.95 0.42 3.14
N LYS A 312 2.51 -0.29 4.12
CA LYS A 312 2.62 -1.75 4.08
C LYS A 312 1.24 -2.38 4.23
N ARG A 313 0.98 -3.42 3.43
CA ARG A 313 -0.21 -4.27 3.54
C ARG A 313 -0.04 -5.24 4.72
N PRO A 314 -0.79 -5.09 5.83
CA PRO A 314 -0.65 -6.00 6.97
C PRO A 314 -0.98 -7.43 6.56
N GLY A 315 -0.05 -8.35 6.76
CA GLY A 315 -0.19 -9.75 6.35
C GLY A 315 0.76 -10.17 5.23
N GLU A 316 1.36 -9.23 4.49
CA GLU A 316 2.44 -9.57 3.56
C GLU A 316 3.77 -9.76 4.29
N SER A 317 4.49 -10.82 3.93
CA SER A 317 5.80 -11.14 4.50
C SER A 317 6.82 -10.03 4.23
N ASP A 318 7.76 -9.87 5.16
CA ASP A 318 8.94 -9.01 5.00
C ASP A 318 10.12 -9.74 4.32
N GLY A 319 10.06 -11.08 4.24
CA GLY A 319 11.13 -11.94 3.72
C GLY A 319 11.09 -13.34 4.34
N GLU A 320 12.00 -14.22 3.93
CA GLU A 320 12.02 -15.63 4.39
C GLU A 320 12.48 -15.80 5.86
N CYS A 321 12.77 -14.69 6.53
CA CYS A 321 13.14 -14.62 7.93
C CYS A 321 12.03 -15.15 8.85
N LYS A 322 12.43 -15.72 10.00
CA LYS A 322 11.53 -16.27 11.03
C LYS A 322 10.47 -17.24 10.47
N GLY A 323 10.79 -17.94 9.37
CA GLY A 323 9.92 -18.90 8.71
C GLY A 323 8.83 -18.28 7.83
N GLY A 324 8.95 -17.00 7.50
CA GLY A 324 8.02 -16.32 6.59
C GLY A 324 8.14 -16.76 5.13
N PRO A 325 7.11 -16.49 4.31
CA PRO A 325 7.18 -16.55 2.85
C PRO A 325 8.13 -15.50 2.25
N LYS A 326 8.28 -15.47 0.93
CA LYS A 326 9.09 -14.41 0.27
C LYS A 326 8.49 -13.03 0.53
N ALA A 327 9.34 -12.00 0.49
CA ALA A 327 8.90 -10.62 0.69
C ALA A 327 7.75 -10.27 -0.26
N GLY A 328 6.68 -9.71 0.30
CA GLY A 328 5.45 -9.36 -0.43
C GLY A 328 4.45 -10.50 -0.63
N GLU A 329 4.83 -11.77 -0.38
CA GLU A 329 3.85 -12.87 -0.41
C GLU A 329 2.91 -12.80 0.79
N TRP A 330 1.64 -13.09 0.56
CA TRP A 330 0.63 -13.12 1.61
C TRP A 330 0.94 -14.22 2.64
N TYR A 331 0.94 -13.85 3.92
CA TYR A 331 1.24 -14.74 5.05
C TYR A 331 0.02 -14.80 6.01
N PRO A 332 -0.93 -15.72 5.77
CA PRO A 332 -2.20 -15.78 6.49
C PRO A 332 -2.10 -15.82 8.01
N GLU A 333 -1.14 -16.59 8.54
CA GLU A 333 -0.94 -16.72 9.99
C GLU A 333 -0.41 -15.43 10.62
N TYR A 334 0.43 -14.70 9.89
CA TYR A 334 0.97 -13.43 10.35
C TYR A 334 -0.10 -12.33 10.32
N ALA A 335 -0.92 -12.29 9.26
CA ALA A 335 -2.09 -11.41 9.18
C ALA A 335 -3.05 -11.62 10.37
N LEU A 336 -3.39 -12.88 10.69
CA LEU A 336 -4.22 -13.20 11.85
C LEU A 336 -3.60 -12.74 13.16
N LYS A 337 -2.30 -12.98 13.38
CA LYS A 337 -1.61 -12.58 14.61
C LYS A 337 -1.57 -11.06 14.78
N LEU A 338 -1.33 -10.30 13.71
CA LEU A 338 -1.40 -8.83 13.73
C LEU A 338 -2.80 -8.35 14.11
N ALA A 339 -3.84 -8.92 13.50
CA ALA A 339 -5.23 -8.53 13.77
C ALA A 339 -5.65 -8.88 15.21
N GLN A 340 -5.27 -10.04 15.72
CA GLN A 340 -5.57 -10.47 17.09
C GLN A 340 -4.81 -9.67 18.15
N GLY A 341 -3.60 -9.20 17.82
CA GLY A 341 -2.79 -8.38 18.73
C GLY A 341 -3.43 -7.03 19.09
N THR A 342 -4.48 -6.61 18.37
CA THR A 342 -5.22 -5.36 18.65
C THR A 342 -6.22 -5.46 19.79
N GLU A 343 -6.51 -6.67 20.27
CA GLU A 343 -7.49 -6.92 21.34
C GLU A 343 -6.87 -7.00 22.74
N ALA A 344 -5.55 -6.79 22.85
CA ALA A 344 -4.78 -6.88 24.09
C ALA A 344 -4.64 -5.53 24.82
#